data_AF-A0A662TXP4-F1
#
_entry.id   AF-A0A662TXP4-F1
#
_cell.length_a   1.000
_cell.length_b   1.000
_cell.length_c   1.000
_cell.angle_alpha   90.00
_cell.angle_beta   90.00
_cell.angle_gamma   90.00
#
_symmetry.space_group_name_H-M   'P 1'
#
loop_
_entity.id
_entity.type
_entity.pdbx_description
1 polymer ?
#
loop_
_entity_poly.entity_id
_entity_poly.type
_entity_poly.pdbx_seq_one_letter_code
_entity_poly.pdbx_strand_id
1 'polypeptide(L)'
;MGKEKRKHDVEELREVLSVVSKEVPSLIKGLRASVFSEEAGRDMGKGVAAMYKELREAGIPEQTALKMVESYISTFANIGNIMTKAMSRGKPGETEKIEEDIHKKIEEDIHKKIREKMSEEPEEK
;
A
#
# COMPACT_ATOMS: atom_id res chain seq x y z
N MET A 1 -3.09 -42.83 30.17
CA MET A 1 -4.02 -41.99 29.38
C MET A 1 -3.55 -40.56 29.09
N GLY A 2 -2.54 -39.98 29.77
CA GLY A 2 -2.21 -38.55 29.59
C GLY A 2 -1.22 -38.16 28.48
N LYS A 3 -0.45 -39.10 27.89
CA LYS A 3 0.56 -38.78 26.86
C LYS A 3 0.01 -38.78 25.43
N GLU A 4 -0.94 -39.66 25.12
CA GLU A 4 -1.59 -39.74 23.80
C GLU A 4 -2.48 -38.52 23.52
N LYS A 5 -3.35 -38.16 24.49
CA LYS A 5 -4.17 -36.94 24.39
C LYS A 5 -3.33 -35.69 24.13
N ARG A 6 -2.23 -35.50 24.87
CA ARG A 6 -1.33 -34.35 24.66
C ARG A 6 -0.64 -34.34 23.30
N LYS A 7 -0.34 -35.51 22.72
CA LYS A 7 0.21 -35.58 21.35
C LYS A 7 -0.85 -35.16 20.33
N HIS A 8 -2.07 -35.68 20.48
CA HIS A 8 -3.20 -35.33 19.63
C HIS A 8 -3.52 -33.82 19.68
N ASP A 9 -3.58 -33.22 20.87
CA ASP A 9 -3.84 -31.78 21.04
C ASP A 9 -2.77 -30.90 20.35
N VAL A 10 -1.51 -31.34 20.36
CA VAL A 10 -0.40 -30.62 19.70
C VAL A 10 -0.45 -30.79 18.18
N GLU A 11 -0.85 -31.95 17.69
CA GLU A 11 -1.04 -32.20 16.26
C GLU A 11 -2.19 -31.37 15.69
N GLU A 12 -3.33 -31.31 16.39
CA GLU A 12 -4.49 -30.50 15.99
C GLU A 12 -4.15 -29.00 15.99
N LEU A 13 -3.45 -28.50 17.02
CA LEU A 13 -2.98 -27.12 17.05
C LEU A 13 -2.01 -26.81 15.90
N ARG A 14 -1.11 -27.75 15.58
CA ARG A 14 -0.17 -27.60 14.45
C ARG A 14 -0.91 -27.51 13.12
N GLU A 15 -1.99 -28.26 12.96
CA GLU A 15 -2.82 -28.25 11.77
C GLU A 15 -3.55 -26.91 11.61
N VAL A 16 -4.17 -26.41 12.68
CA VAL A 16 -4.79 -25.07 12.72
C VAL A 16 -3.77 -23.98 12.40
N LEU A 17 -2.59 -23.99 13.04
CA LEU A 17 -1.53 -23.01 12.78
C LEU A 17 -0.97 -23.13 11.36
N SER A 18 -0.94 -24.34 10.78
CA SER A 18 -0.55 -24.55 9.39
C SER A 18 -1.56 -23.95 8.41
N VAL A 19 -2.86 -23.98 8.71
CA VAL A 19 -3.88 -23.33 7.90
C VAL A 19 -3.77 -21.81 8.04
N VAL A 20 -3.69 -21.29 9.26
CA VAL A 20 -3.57 -19.85 9.53
C VAL A 20 -2.33 -19.25 8.86
N SER A 21 -1.19 -19.95 8.92
CA SER A 21 0.05 -19.50 8.26
C SER A 21 -0.01 -19.52 6.73
N LYS A 22 -0.96 -20.23 6.11
CA LYS A 22 -1.19 -20.21 4.66
C LYS A 22 -2.21 -19.15 4.26
N GLU A 23 -3.33 -19.09 4.97
CA GLU A 23 -4.46 -18.23 4.61
C GLU A 23 -4.22 -16.76 4.95
N VAL A 24 -3.59 -16.45 6.09
CA VAL A 24 -3.34 -15.04 6.45
C VAL A 24 -2.43 -14.34 5.43
N PRO A 25 -1.29 -14.92 5.00
CA PRO A 25 -0.47 -14.31 3.95
C PRO A 25 -1.14 -14.26 2.59
N SER A 26 -1.99 -15.25 2.23
CA SER A 26 -2.70 -15.26 0.95
C SER A 26 -3.71 -14.12 0.86
N LEU A 27 -4.47 -13.89 1.93
CA LEU A 27 -5.41 -12.78 2.06
C LEU A 27 -4.70 -11.43 1.95
N ILE A 28 -3.55 -11.26 2.60
CA ILE A 28 -2.79 -9.99 2.52
C ILE A 28 -2.25 -9.76 1.11
N LYS A 29 -1.78 -10.81 0.42
CA LYS A 29 -1.37 -10.71 -0.99
C LYS A 29 -2.54 -10.33 -1.89
N GLY A 30 -3.71 -10.94 -1.69
CA GLY A 30 -4.93 -10.60 -2.44
C GLY A 30 -5.37 -9.16 -2.22
N LEU A 31 -5.39 -8.71 -0.97
CA LEU A 31 -5.67 -7.31 -0.62
C LEU A 31 -4.67 -6.36 -1.25
N ARG A 32 -3.36 -6.68 -1.20
CA ARG A 32 -2.33 -5.89 -1.86
C ARG A 32 -2.59 -5.77 -3.36
N ALA A 33 -2.86 -6.88 -4.04
CA ALA A 33 -3.17 -6.86 -5.47
C ALA A 33 -4.43 -6.04 -5.78
N SER A 34 -5.44 -6.08 -4.91
CA SER A 34 -6.67 -5.29 -5.08
C SER A 34 -6.46 -3.79 -4.82
N VAL A 35 -5.64 -3.42 -3.83
CA VAL A 35 -5.44 -2.02 -3.39
C VAL A 35 -4.31 -1.32 -4.16
N PHE A 36 -3.27 -2.05 -4.56
CA PHE A 36 -2.12 -1.53 -5.30
C PHE A 36 -2.15 -1.92 -6.80
N SER A 37 -3.33 -2.14 -7.36
CA SER A 37 -3.50 -2.26 -8.82
C SER A 37 -3.47 -0.89 -9.49
N GLU A 38 -3.18 -0.86 -10.79
CA GLU A 38 -3.27 0.38 -11.58
C GLU A 38 -4.69 0.97 -11.56
N GLU A 39 -5.71 0.11 -11.62
CA GLU A 39 -7.12 0.50 -11.53
C GLU A 39 -7.44 1.13 -10.18
N ALA A 40 -7.06 0.49 -9.07
CA ALA A 40 -7.23 1.04 -7.73
C ALA A 40 -6.47 2.36 -7.54
N GLY A 41 -5.26 2.47 -8.10
CA GLY A 41 -4.50 3.72 -8.11
C GLY A 41 -5.22 4.84 -8.86
N ARG A 42 -5.81 4.55 -10.03
CA ARG A 42 -6.60 5.53 -10.81
C ARG A 42 -7.85 5.95 -10.06
N ASP A 43 -8.59 5.02 -9.47
CA ASP A 43 -9.82 5.33 -8.73
C ASP A 43 -9.54 6.09 -7.44
N MET A 44 -8.47 5.75 -6.72
CA MET A 44 -7.99 6.55 -5.59
C MET A 44 -7.63 7.97 -6.03
N GLY A 45 -6.91 8.13 -7.15
CA GLY A 45 -6.58 9.44 -7.71
C GLY A 45 -7.82 10.29 -8.05
N LYS A 46 -8.85 9.68 -8.64
CA LYS A 46 -10.14 10.36 -8.90
C LYS A 46 -10.81 10.80 -7.61
N GLY A 47 -10.84 9.94 -6.59
CA GLY A 47 -11.44 10.27 -5.29
C GLY A 47 -10.72 11.43 -4.59
N VAL A 48 -9.40 11.42 -4.61
CA VAL A 48 -8.56 12.52 -4.09
C VAL A 48 -8.83 13.84 -4.83
N ALA A 49 -8.88 13.79 -6.15
CA ALA A 49 -9.17 14.97 -6.97
C ALA A 49 -10.58 15.51 -6.74
N ALA A 50 -11.57 14.62 -6.62
CA ALA A 50 -12.95 15.00 -6.31
C ALA A 50 -13.05 15.66 -4.93
N MET A 51 -12.42 15.08 -3.90
CA MET A 51 -12.38 15.67 -2.55
C MET A 51 -11.76 17.07 -2.58
N TYR A 52 -10.61 17.25 -3.23
CA TYR A 52 -10.00 18.57 -3.36
C TYR A 52 -10.95 19.58 -4.03
N LYS A 53 -11.59 19.19 -5.13
CA LYS A 53 -12.54 20.02 -5.86
C LYS A 53 -13.73 20.43 -4.97
N GLU A 54 -14.35 19.49 -4.27
CA GLU A 54 -15.47 19.76 -3.37
C GLU A 54 -15.09 20.69 -2.22
N LEU A 55 -13.89 20.54 -1.64
CA LEU A 55 -13.41 21.46 -0.60
C LEU A 55 -13.27 22.89 -1.14
N ARG A 56 -12.73 23.05 -2.36
CA ARG A 56 -12.61 24.37 -3.00
C ARG A 56 -13.98 24.98 -3.31
N GLU A 57 -14.92 24.18 -3.82
CA GLU A 57 -16.30 24.60 -4.09
C GLU A 57 -17.06 24.98 -2.82
N ALA A 58 -16.77 24.33 -1.70
CA ALA A 58 -17.28 24.69 -0.37
C ALA A 58 -16.64 25.97 0.21
N GLY A 59 -15.77 26.65 -0.53
CA GLY A 59 -15.14 27.90 -0.13
C GLY A 59 -13.88 27.73 0.72
N ILE A 60 -13.34 26.52 0.86
CA ILE A 60 -12.10 26.29 1.60
C ILE A 60 -10.93 26.85 0.78
N PRO A 61 -10.04 27.66 1.39
CA PRO A 61 -8.86 28.19 0.71
C PRO A 61 -7.98 27.07 0.14
N GLU A 62 -7.38 27.32 -1.01
CA GLU A 62 -6.57 26.34 -1.76
C GLU A 62 -5.54 25.61 -0.90
N GLN A 63 -4.72 26.39 -0.19
CA GLN A 63 -3.68 25.85 0.66
C GLN A 63 -4.23 25.00 1.81
N THR A 64 -5.41 25.35 2.33
CA THR A 64 -6.07 24.57 3.38
C THR A 64 -6.66 23.28 2.81
N ALA A 65 -7.31 23.34 1.65
CA ALA A 65 -7.87 22.17 0.98
C ALA A 65 -6.77 21.16 0.59
N LEU A 66 -5.64 21.63 0.05
CA LEU A 66 -4.47 20.80 -0.24
C LEU A 66 -3.97 20.10 1.03
N LYS A 67 -3.76 20.84 2.12
CA LYS A 67 -3.32 20.24 3.40
C LYS A 67 -4.29 19.20 3.95
N MET A 68 -5.59 19.43 3.84
CA MET A 68 -6.61 18.48 4.29
C MET A 68 -6.54 17.17 3.49
N VAL A 69 -6.40 17.27 2.18
CA VAL A 69 -6.25 16.12 1.29
C VAL A 69 -4.93 15.37 1.55
N GLU A 70 -3.81 16.09 1.65
CA GLU A 70 -2.50 15.52 1.99
C GLU A 70 -2.51 14.77 3.33
N SER A 71 -3.10 15.38 4.36
CA SER A 71 -3.21 14.77 5.69
C SER A 71 -4.08 13.52 5.69
N TYR A 72 -5.17 13.52 4.92
CA TYR A 72 -6.03 12.36 4.76
C TYR A 72 -5.27 11.20 4.09
N ILE A 73 -4.61 11.46 2.94
CA ILE A 73 -3.82 10.44 2.22
C ILE A 73 -2.67 9.91 3.08
N SER A 74 -1.97 10.79 3.79
CA SER A 74 -0.86 10.41 4.69
C SER A 74 -1.32 9.43 5.77
N THR A 75 -2.53 9.60 6.30
CA THR A 75 -3.09 8.69 7.30
C THR A 75 -3.23 7.26 6.74
N PHE A 76 -3.68 7.10 5.49
CA PHE A 76 -3.76 5.79 4.84
C PHE A 76 -2.38 5.18 4.55
N ALA A 77 -1.44 5.99 4.04
CA ALA A 77 -0.07 5.54 3.79
C ALA A 77 0.62 5.04 5.07
N ASN A 78 0.42 5.75 6.18
CA ASN A 78 0.97 5.35 7.48
C ASN A 78 0.40 4.01 7.99
N ILE A 79 -0.88 3.73 7.74
CA ILE A 79 -1.49 2.42 8.07
C ILE A 79 -0.83 1.30 7.25
N GLY A 80 -0.56 1.53 5.95
CA GLY A 80 0.17 0.61 5.09
C GLY A 80 1.59 0.32 5.60
N ASN A 81 2.28 1.35 6.08
CA ASN A 81 3.62 1.21 6.67
C ASN A 81 3.60 0.42 7.98
N ILE A 82 2.62 0.66 8.85
CA ILE A 82 2.44 -0.09 10.10
C ILE A 82 2.14 -1.56 9.80
N MET A 83 1.26 -1.84 8.85
CA MET A 83 0.90 -3.21 8.45
C MET A 83 2.10 -3.94 7.83
N THR A 84 2.87 -3.27 6.98
CA THR A 84 4.12 -3.78 6.42
C THR A 84 5.13 -4.09 7.53
N LYS A 85 5.35 -3.15 8.46
CA LYS A 85 6.26 -3.34 9.60
C LYS A 85 5.81 -4.46 10.55
N ALA A 86 4.50 -4.64 10.74
CA ALA A 86 3.94 -5.73 11.54
C ALA A 86 4.16 -7.10 10.89
N MET A 87 4.04 -7.20 9.56
CA MET A 87 4.36 -8.42 8.81
C MET A 87 5.86 -8.71 8.77
N SER A 88 6.70 -7.67 8.71
CA SER A 88 8.16 -7.81 8.59
C SER A 88 8.89 -8.02 9.92
N ARG A 89 8.18 -8.04 11.07
CA ARG A 89 8.76 -8.33 12.39
C ARG A 89 9.40 -9.72 12.54
N GLY A 90 9.37 -10.57 11.51
CA GLY A 90 10.13 -11.83 11.44
C GLY A 90 11.53 -11.75 10.83
N LYS A 91 11.92 -10.65 10.14
CA LYS A 91 13.24 -10.49 9.50
C LYS A 91 13.68 -9.01 9.49
N PRO A 92 14.62 -8.59 10.36
CA PRO A 92 15.01 -7.18 10.53
C PRO A 92 15.71 -6.47 9.36
N GLY A 93 15.85 -7.08 8.17
CA GLY A 93 16.60 -6.49 7.04
C GLY A 93 15.84 -6.39 5.72
N GLU A 94 14.58 -6.86 5.66
CA GLU A 94 13.76 -6.80 4.44
C GLU A 94 13.01 -5.46 4.30
N THR A 95 12.70 -4.76 5.40
CA THR A 95 11.97 -3.47 5.36
C THR A 95 12.76 -2.34 4.73
N GLU A 96 14.04 -2.18 5.07
CA GLU A 96 14.89 -1.12 4.49
C GLU A 96 15.07 -1.34 2.99
N LYS A 97 15.24 -2.60 2.56
CA LYS A 97 15.33 -2.94 1.13
C LYS A 97 14.03 -2.69 0.38
N ILE A 98 12.88 -3.04 0.97
CA ILE A 98 11.57 -2.81 0.36
C ILE A 98 11.29 -1.30 0.24
N GLU A 99 11.63 -0.51 1.26
CA GLU A 99 11.49 0.95 1.21
C GLU A 99 12.40 1.56 0.13
N GLU A 100 13.67 1.12 0.05
CA GLU A 100 14.62 1.58 -0.97
C GLU A 100 14.20 1.17 -2.39
N ASP A 101 13.68 -0.05 -2.57
CA ASP A 101 13.19 -0.57 -3.86
C ASP A 101 11.93 0.17 -4.34
N ILE A 102 11.00 0.49 -3.42
CA ILE A 102 9.82 1.29 -3.74
C ILE A 102 10.24 2.71 -4.14
N HIS A 103 11.18 3.31 -3.42
CA HIS A 103 11.66 4.67 -3.72
C HIS A 103 12.30 4.74 -5.11
N LYS A 104 13.24 3.82 -5.42
CA LYS A 104 13.88 3.74 -6.74
C LYS A 104 12.86 3.57 -7.86
N LYS A 105 11.86 2.71 -7.66
CA LYS A 105 10.86 2.43 -8.69
C LYS A 105 9.96 3.64 -8.97
N ILE A 106 9.58 4.37 -7.91
CA ILE A 106 8.80 5.61 -8.06
C ILE A 106 9.63 6.68 -8.78
N GLU A 107 10.91 6.86 -8.43
CA GLU A 107 11.81 7.79 -9.10
C GLU A 107 11.99 7.45 -10.58
N GLU A 108 12.23 6.17 -10.91
CA GLU A 108 12.35 5.70 -12.29
C GLU A 108 11.07 5.96 -13.11
N ASP A 109 9.89 5.65 -12.55
CA ASP A 109 8.61 5.84 -13.22
C ASP A 109 8.30 7.34 -13.45
N ILE A 110 8.67 8.21 -12.50
CA ILE A 110 8.54 9.66 -12.64
C ILE A 110 9.50 10.17 -13.72
N HIS A 111 10.77 9.78 -13.68
CA HIS A 111 11.77 10.19 -14.69
C HIS A 111 11.38 9.73 -16.10
N LYS A 112 10.85 8.51 -16.23
CA LYS A 112 10.39 7.96 -17.50
C LYS A 112 9.19 8.75 -18.04
N LYS A 113 8.18 9.02 -17.21
CA LYS A 113 7.00 9.81 -17.61
C LYS A 113 7.35 11.25 -17.98
N ILE A 114 8.30 11.88 -17.28
CA ILE A 114 8.79 13.23 -17.63
C ILE A 114 9.49 13.19 -18.99
N ARG A 115 10.36 12.20 -19.22
CA ARG A 115 11.06 12.04 -20.50
C ARG A 115 10.10 11.80 -21.67
N GLU A 116 9.11 10.92 -21.51
CA GLU A 116 8.11 10.63 -22.53
C GLU A 116 7.31 11.89 -22.89
N LYS A 117 6.86 12.67 -21.90
CA LYS A 117 6.16 13.94 -22.13
C LYS A 117 7.02 14.99 -22.83
N MET A 118 8.30 15.11 -22.48
CA MET A 118 9.23 16.03 -23.16
C MET A 118 9.57 15.62 -24.59
N SER A 119 9.41 14.34 -24.94
CA SER A 119 9.57 13.86 -26.33
C SER A 119 8.28 13.94 -27.18
N GLU A 120 7.14 14.21 -26.54
CA GLU A 120 5.83 14.29 -27.21
C GLU A 120 5.34 15.72 -27.46
N GLU A 121 6.05 16.76 -26.98
CA GLU A 121 5.81 18.15 -27.42
C GLU A 121 6.53 18.40 -28.76
N PRO A 122 5.83 18.46 -29.91
CA PRO A 122 6.43 19.01 -31.12
C PRO A 122 6.71 20.50 -30.87
N GLU A 123 7.90 20.95 -31.27
CA GLU A 123 8.23 22.38 -31.40
C GLU A 123 7.13 23.06 -32.25
N GLU A 124 6.20 23.76 -31.59
CA GLU A 124 5.33 24.72 -32.26
C GLU A 124 6.21 25.88 -32.76
N LYS A 125 6.30 25.99 -34.09
CA LYS A 125 6.95 27.06 -34.84
C LYS A 125 6.20 28.38 -34.73
#